data_AF-A0A2V7R4C6-F1
#
_entry.id   AF-A0A2V7R4C6-F1
#
_cell.length_a   1.000
_cell.length_b   1.000
_cell.length_c   1.000
_cell.angle_alpha   90.00
_cell.angle_beta   90.00
_cell.angle_gamma   90.00
#
_symmetry.space_group_name_H-M   'P 1'
#
loop_
_entity.id
_entity.type
_entity.pdbx_description
1 polymer ?
#
loop_
_entity_poly.entity_id
_entity_poly.type
_entity_poly.pdbx_seq_one_letter_code
_entity_poly.pdbx_strand_id
1 'polypeptide(L)'
;MITDGLTPLTFLLLVGLVLGVAGAGLLGVFALMLRRGDVAKLIAALAFGGVDLYVALLLIAGGTSKERVLALGQEKHICEVDCHLAYSVVGVETGGARCTVTVKV
;
A
#
# COMPACT_ATOMS: atom_id res chain seq x y z
N MET A 1 -4.82 -16.06 2.40
CA MET A 1 -6.14 -16.09 1.74
C MET A 1 -7.17 -15.20 2.46
N ILE A 2 -6.83 -13.95 2.84
CA ILE A 2 -7.82 -13.01 3.42
C ILE A 2 -7.67 -11.58 2.88
N THR A 3 -6.71 -11.33 1.99
CA THR A 3 -6.34 -9.97 1.57
C THR A 3 -6.74 -9.63 0.13
N ASP A 4 -7.29 -10.56 -0.65
CA ASP A 4 -7.62 -10.29 -2.05
C ASP A 4 -8.62 -9.14 -2.20
N GLY A 5 -9.55 -8.99 -1.24
CA GLY A 5 -10.50 -7.87 -1.18
C GLY A 5 -9.96 -6.56 -0.61
N LEU A 6 -8.82 -6.58 0.10
CA LEU A 6 -8.20 -5.34 0.61
C LEU A 6 -7.47 -4.60 -0.50
N THR A 7 -6.90 -5.30 -1.48
CA THR A 7 -6.08 -4.70 -2.54
C THR A 7 -6.79 -3.59 -3.35
N PRO A 8 -8.05 -3.74 -3.82
CA PRO A 8 -8.73 -2.65 -4.53
C PRO A 8 -9.10 -1.49 -3.59
N LEU A 9 -9.42 -1.78 -2.33
CA LEU A 9 -9.75 -0.76 -1.33
C LEU A 9 -8.52 0.08 -0.97
N THR A 10 -7.36 -0.57 -0.76
CA THR A 10 -6.10 0.12 -0.48
C THR A 10 -5.66 0.97 -1.67
N PHE A 11 -5.86 0.48 -2.89
CA PHE A 11 -5.60 1.25 -4.11
C PHE A 11 -6.54 2.46 -4.23
N LEU A 12 -7.84 2.29 -3.99
CA LEU A 12 -8.81 3.39 -3.98
C LEU A 12 -8.51 4.43 -2.89
N LEU A 13 -8.08 3.98 -1.70
CA LEU A 13 -7.66 4.86 -0.61
C LEU A 13 -6.40 5.65 -1.00
N LEU A 14 -5.41 5.02 -1.63
CA LEU A 14 -4.22 5.70 -2.14
C LEU A 14 -4.58 6.74 -3.20
N VAL A 15 -5.34 6.34 -4.23
CA VAL A 15 -5.74 7.24 -5.33
C VAL A 15 -6.61 8.38 -4.79
N GLY A 16 -7.55 8.08 -3.90
CA GLY A 16 -8.38 9.05 -3.21
C GLY A 16 -7.58 10.03 -2.36
N LEU A 17 -6.55 9.55 -1.65
CA LEU A 17 -5.63 10.39 -0.88
C LEU A 17 -4.84 11.33 -1.81
N VAL A 18 -4.27 10.82 -2.89
CA VAL A 18 -3.48 11.62 -3.85
C VAL A 18 -4.35 12.70 -4.49
N LEU A 19 -5.51 12.33 -5.03
CA LEU A 19 -6.45 13.26 -5.64
C LEU A 19 -7.01 14.25 -4.62
N GLY A 20 -7.30 13.78 -3.41
CA GLY A 20 -7.80 14.58 -2.29
C GLY A 20 -6.79 15.64 -1.85
N VAL A 21 -5.53 15.27 -1.67
CA VAL A 21 -4.44 16.20 -1.31
C VAL A 21 -4.17 17.19 -2.45
N ALA A 22 -4.18 16.76 -3.70
CA ALA A 22 -4.03 17.66 -4.85
C ALA A 22 -5.18 18.68 -4.93
N GLY A 23 -6.42 18.22 -4.78
CA GLY A 23 -7.61 19.08 -4.74
C GLY A 23 -7.60 20.04 -3.54
N ALA A 24 -7.24 19.56 -2.35
CA ALA A 24 -7.06 20.38 -1.16
C ALA A 24 -5.96 21.43 -1.35
N GLY A 25 -4.85 21.10 -2.01
CA GLY A 25 -3.80 22.05 -2.35
C GLY A 25 -4.33 23.18 -3.24
N LEU A 26 -5.06 22.84 -4.30
CA LEU A 26 -5.69 23.84 -5.20
C LEU A 26 -6.68 24.74 -4.46
N LEU A 27 -7.56 24.15 -3.63
CA LEU A 27 -8.53 24.89 -2.83
C LEU A 27 -7.84 25.77 -1.77
N GLY A 28 -6.74 25.30 -1.18
CA GLY A 28 -5.93 26.05 -0.23
C GLY A 28 -5.28 27.27 -0.87
N VAL A 29 -4.68 27.11 -2.06
CA VAL A 29 -4.13 28.22 -2.84
C VAL A 29 -5.23 29.22 -3.22
N PHE A 30 -6.38 28.73 -3.66
CA PHE A 30 -7.53 29.59 -3.98
C PHE A 30 -8.03 30.36 -2.74
N ALA A 31 -8.16 29.70 -1.60
CA ALA A 31 -8.56 30.32 -0.33
C ALA A 31 -7.56 31.39 0.14
N LEU A 32 -6.26 31.15 -0.04
CA LEU A 32 -5.20 32.15 0.22
C LEU A 32 -5.32 33.35 -0.73
N MET A 33 -5.64 33.13 -2.00
CA MET A 33 -5.89 34.19 -2.98
C MET A 33 -7.07 35.07 -2.58
N LEU A 34 -8.13 34.47 -2.02
CA LEU A 34 -9.28 35.18 -1.44
C LEU A 34 -8.99 35.78 -0.04
N ARG A 35 -7.74 35.75 0.44
CA ARG A 35 -7.32 36.19 1.79
C ARG A 35 -8.07 35.50 2.94
N ARG A 36 -8.66 34.32 2.70
CA ARG A 36 -9.34 33.52 3.73
C ARG A 36 -8.37 32.54 4.37
N GLY A 37 -7.43 33.08 5.15
CA GLY A 37 -6.38 32.32 5.81
C GLY A 37 -6.88 31.21 6.76
N ASP A 38 -8.01 31.42 7.44
CA ASP A 38 -8.57 30.42 8.35
C ASP A 38 -9.11 29.20 7.60
N VAL A 39 -9.70 29.40 6.42
CA VAL A 39 -10.15 28.31 5.56
C VAL A 39 -8.95 27.54 5.00
N ALA A 40 -7.89 28.24 4.60
CA ALA A 40 -6.66 27.59 4.13
C ALA A 40 -6.00 26.74 5.23
N LYS A 41 -6.00 27.21 6.49
CA LYS A 41 -5.51 26.42 7.64
C LYS A 41 -6.35 25.17 7.88
N LEU A 42 -7.67 25.26 7.80
CA LEU A 42 -8.56 24.11 7.94
C LEU A 42 -8.32 23.07 6.83
N ILE A 43 -8.20 23.52 5.58
CA ILE A 43 -7.90 22.66 4.42
C ILE A 43 -6.55 21.97 4.62
N ALA A 44 -5.52 22.71 5.05
CA ALA A 44 -4.21 22.14 5.35
C ALA A 44 -4.29 21.10 6.47
N ALA A 45 -4.98 21.40 7.57
CA ALA A 45 -5.14 20.47 8.70
C ALA A 45 -5.83 19.17 8.27
N LEU A 46 -6.86 19.25 7.42
CA LEU A 46 -7.53 18.06 6.86
C LEU A 46 -6.62 17.27 5.92
N ALA A 47 -5.84 17.95 5.07
CA ALA A 47 -4.92 17.30 4.15
C ALA A 47 -3.81 16.55 4.90
N PHE A 48 -3.14 17.22 5.86
CA PHE A 48 -2.11 16.61 6.68
C PHE A 48 -2.68 15.47 7.54
N GLY A 49 -3.84 15.68 8.17
CA GLY A 49 -4.50 14.63 8.95
C GLY A 49 -4.85 13.39 8.13
N GLY A 50 -5.26 13.56 6.88
CA GLY A 50 -5.50 12.43 5.96
C GLY A 50 -4.22 11.66 5.61
N VAL A 51 -3.12 12.37 5.36
CA VAL A 51 -1.81 11.76 5.08
C VAL A 51 -1.30 11.01 6.32
N ASP A 52 -1.35 11.63 7.49
CA ASP A 52 -0.92 11.03 8.76
C ASP A 52 -1.72 9.77 9.07
N LEU A 53 -3.03 9.80 8.85
CA LEU A 53 -3.90 8.64 9.01
C LEU A 53 -3.51 7.50 8.06
N TYR A 54 -3.24 7.80 6.78
CA TYR A 54 -2.81 6.79 5.82
C TYR A 54 -1.47 6.17 6.18
N VAL A 55 -0.50 6.99 6.62
CA VAL A 55 0.81 6.52 7.10
C VAL A 55 0.65 5.62 8.33
N ALA A 56 -0.20 6.01 9.30
CA ALA A 56 -0.47 5.18 10.48
C ALA A 56 -1.05 3.81 10.10
N LEU A 57 -1.99 3.77 9.14
CA LEU A 57 -2.55 2.52 8.62
C LEU A 57 -1.49 1.64 7.96
N LEU A 58 -0.57 2.20 7.17
CA LEU A 58 0.54 1.47 6.57
C LEU A 58 1.50 0.90 7.62
N LEU A 59 1.84 1.68 8.65
CA LEU A 59 2.70 1.22 9.74
C LEU A 59 2.06 0.08 10.54
N ILE A 60 0.75 0.16 10.81
CA ILE A 60 0.01 -0.91 11.48
C ILE A 60 -0.02 -2.16 10.59
N ALA A 61 -0.30 -2.00 9.29
CA ALA A 61 -0.33 -3.12 8.35
C ALA A 61 1.06 -3.78 8.23
N GLY A 62 2.13 -2.99 8.10
CA GLY A 62 3.51 -3.48 8.06
C GLY A 62 3.94 -4.17 9.36
N GLY A 63 3.61 -3.59 10.51
CA GLY A 63 3.94 -4.15 11.83
C GLY A 63 3.13 -5.40 12.20
N THR A 64 1.93 -5.55 11.64
CA THR A 64 1.10 -6.76 11.81
C THR A 64 1.36 -7.82 10.75
N SER A 65 2.08 -7.49 9.67
CA SER A 65 2.48 -8.43 8.64
C SER A 65 3.41 -9.49 9.23
N LYS A 66 3.01 -10.76 9.14
CA LYS A 66 3.79 -11.89 9.64
C LYS A 66 4.50 -12.58 8.48
N GLU A 67 5.79 -12.82 8.66
CA GLU A 67 6.49 -13.76 7.79
C GLU A 67 5.88 -15.15 7.96
N ARG A 68 5.40 -15.71 6.84
CA ARG A 68 4.90 -17.07 6.78
C ARG A 68 5.88 -17.90 5.95
N VAL A 69 6.33 -19.02 6.51
CA VAL A 69 7.04 -20.04 5.75
C VAL A 69 6.00 -20.83 4.96
N LEU A 70 6.10 -20.81 3.63
CA LEU A 70 5.24 -21.59 2.76
C LEU A 70 5.87 -22.99 2.54
N ALA A 71 5.05 -24.03 2.63
CA ALA A 71 5.45 -25.38 2.23
C ALA A 71 5.57 -25.49 0.69
N LEU A 72 6.30 -26.48 0.19
CA LEU A 72 6.36 -26.75 -1.25
C LEU A 72 4.94 -26.94 -1.82
N GLY A 73 4.70 -26.37 -3.00
CA GLY A 73 3.41 -26.39 -3.69
C GLY A 73 2.40 -25.35 -3.18
N GLN A 74 2.69 -24.61 -2.10
CA GLN A 74 1.83 -23.52 -1.66
C GLN A 74 2.08 -22.27 -2.51
N GLU A 75 1.00 -21.64 -2.97
CA GLU A 75 1.07 -20.40 -3.73
C GLU A 75 1.46 -19.24 -2.82
N LYS A 76 2.51 -18.55 -3.24
CA LYS A 76 2.92 -17.26 -2.70
C LYS A 76 2.38 -16.18 -3.60
N HIS A 77 1.51 -15.34 -3.06
CA HIS A 77 1.11 -14.09 -3.69
C HIS A 77 2.07 -13.00 -3.20
N ILE A 78 2.75 -12.32 -4.11
CA ILE A 78 3.49 -11.11 -3.74
C ILE A 78 2.49 -9.96 -3.72
N CYS A 79 2.20 -9.42 -2.53
CA CYS A 79 1.20 -8.37 -2.36
C CYS A 79 1.76 -6.94 -2.33
N GLU A 80 3.04 -6.72 -2.66
CA GLU A 80 3.68 -5.43 -2.38
C GLU A 80 3.27 -4.31 -3.35
N VAL A 81 2.92 -4.62 -4.61
CA VAL A 81 2.45 -3.63 -5.60
C VAL A 81 1.50 -4.25 -6.63
N ASP A 82 1.74 -5.51 -7.01
CA ASP A 82 0.96 -6.21 -8.03
C ASP A 82 0.55 -7.58 -7.48
N CYS A 83 -0.66 -7.67 -6.94
CA CYS A 83 -1.20 -8.92 -6.39
C CYS A 83 -1.49 -9.98 -7.47
N HIS A 84 -1.06 -9.74 -8.71
CA HIS A 84 -1.36 -10.59 -9.85
C HIS A 84 -0.31 -11.66 -10.14
N LEU A 85 0.82 -11.67 -9.41
CA LEU A 85 1.85 -12.70 -9.55
C LEU A 85 1.71 -13.74 -8.43
N ALA A 86 0.94 -14.80 -8.72
CA ALA A 86 0.92 -16.02 -7.93
C ALA A 86 2.02 -16.96 -8.45
N TYR A 87 2.83 -17.49 -7.56
CA TYR A 87 3.73 -18.59 -7.93
C TYR A 87 3.83 -19.60 -6.80
N SER A 88 3.94 -20.88 -7.15
CA SER A 88 4.16 -21.96 -6.20
C SER A 88 5.57 -22.52 -6.39
N VAL A 89 6.31 -22.67 -5.28
CA VAL A 89 7.61 -23.35 -5.31
C VAL A 89 7.35 -24.84 -5.35
N VAL A 90 7.65 -25.48 -6.48
CA VAL A 90 7.38 -26.92 -6.71
C VAL A 90 8.61 -27.79 -6.44
N GLY A 91 9.80 -27.21 -6.39
CA GLY A 91 11.03 -27.96 -6.12
C GLY A 91 12.16 -27.05 -5.63
N VAL A 92 13.01 -27.60 -4.75
CA VAL A 92 14.22 -26.92 -4.26
C VAL A 92 15.36 -27.92 -4.30
N GLU A 93 16.42 -27.61 -5.04
CA GLU A 93 17.64 -28.40 -5.11
C GLU A 93 18.81 -27.61 -4.53
N THR A 94 19.43 -28.13 -3.47
CA THR A 94 20.57 -27.52 -2.79
C THR A 94 21.88 -28.16 -3.24
N GLY A 95 22.63 -27.47 -4.10
CA GLY A 95 23.95 -27.87 -4.57
C GLY A 95 25.05 -27.04 -3.91
N GLY A 96 25.48 -27.44 -2.72
CA GLY A 96 26.57 -26.76 -2.00
C GLY A 96 26.25 -25.30 -1.69
N ALA A 97 26.96 -24.36 -2.32
CA ALA A 97 26.75 -22.91 -2.14
C ALA A 97 25.62 -22.32 -3.01
N ARG A 98 24.94 -23.12 -3.84
CA ARG A 98 23.85 -22.68 -4.71
C ARG A 98 22.56 -23.44 -4.40
N CYS A 99 21.45 -22.71 -4.41
CA CYS A 99 20.11 -23.25 -4.23
C CYS A 99 19.31 -22.94 -5.51
N THR A 100 18.86 -23.99 -6.21
CA THR A 100 18.03 -23.87 -7.40
C THR A 100 16.58 -24.07 -6.99
N VAL A 101 15.73 -23.07 -7.26
CA VAL A 101 14.30 -23.10 -6.90
C VAL A 101 13.49 -23.21 -8.18
N THR A 102 12.69 -24.27 -8.29
CA THR A 102 11.76 -24.46 -9.41
C THR A 102 10.41 -23.89 -9.02
N VAL A 103 9.90 -22.99 -9.86
CA VAL A 103 8.69 -22.23 -9.58
C VAL A 103 7.68 -22.45 -10.70
N LYS A 104 6.42 -22.68 -10.33
CA LYS A 104 5.27 -22.72 -11.24
C LYS A 104 4.49 -21.42 -11.08
N VAL A 105 4.39 -20.65 -12.16
CA VAL A 105 3.51 -19.46 -12.28
C VAL A 105 2.15 -19.90 -12.81
#